data_AF-A0A847I358-F1
#
_entry.id   AF-A0A847I358-F1
#
_cell.length_a   1.000
_cell.length_b   1.000
_cell.length_c   1.000
_cell.angle_alpha   90.00
_cell.angle_beta   90.00
_cell.angle_gamma   90.00
#
_symmetry.space_group_name_H-M   'P 1'
#
loop_
_entity.id
_entity.type
_entity.pdbx_description
1 polymer ?
#
loop_
_entity_poly.entity_id
_entity_poly.type
_entity_poly.pdbx_seq_one_letter_code
_entity_poly.pdbx_strand_id
1 'polypeptide(L)'
;MKYCWHLLFVGLLLASPGVARAYETGDLNCDGAINVFDIDPFVLALTDPVGYAAQFPSCSYLLADTNYDGNVNVFDIDPFVELLTSAPPTAACCYPTGDCAVTTESGCDGVWHPEWADCTVADCPTPEPPTAIELAGNPLTDYPYFEYVRAFHVNAPIQMAIDPTLHPEIVGRTADVYIVEKKSPGEWAVDPALVDETAGGATTVTFGGATIQDNAFQITGPNELSAAVFQPATGANTGLGHGYDMIVDMNQNGVLDGGDYIDGLGREAGLYVCHDTTAPGPLAVTEVLYNVGTIFGIPSSVAGQDLYYPTNIASMGELPLIVISHGNGHNYQWYDHIGNHMASYGFIVMSHGNNTGPSSGLYASLTTCGHTDAFLSLLPSIAGGALVGHVDSHRIIWVGHSRGGEGVAFAYRRISAPGSDAYTPTHYSADDIILVDSMLPVDFFGPNRTNPGAANYHLWTAAGDGDVDGSAGCDLCQTFHIHDRATRYRGSTVVQGTGHGWFHDS
;
A
#
# COMPACT_ATOMS: atom_id res chain seq x y z
N MET A 1 -39.40 14.27 -56.97
CA MET A 1 -38.51 14.91 -55.98
C MET A 1 -38.45 14.02 -54.73
N LYS A 2 -37.24 13.54 -54.41
CA LYS A 2 -36.68 13.21 -53.06
C LYS A 2 -37.36 12.09 -52.23
N TYR A 3 -36.78 10.87 -52.24
CA TYR A 3 -35.94 10.20 -51.17
C TYR A 3 -36.81 9.40 -50.17
N CYS A 4 -36.48 8.22 -49.61
CA CYS A 4 -35.43 7.20 -49.77
C CYS A 4 -35.85 5.97 -48.90
N TRP A 5 -35.55 4.76 -49.39
CA TRP A 5 -35.29 3.44 -48.75
C TRP A 5 -35.98 2.84 -47.49
N HIS A 6 -35.97 1.48 -47.51
CA HIS A 6 -36.21 0.41 -46.49
C HIS A 6 -37.52 -0.37 -46.76
N LEU A 7 -37.63 -1.72 -46.90
CA LEU A 7 -36.92 -2.88 -46.34
C LEU A 7 -37.34 -4.18 -47.09
N LEU A 8 -36.51 -5.24 -46.92
CA LEU A 8 -36.82 -6.69 -46.89
C LEU A 8 -37.12 -7.49 -48.18
N PHE A 9 -36.19 -8.38 -48.55
CA PHE A 9 -36.48 -9.82 -48.76
C PHE A 9 -35.23 -10.71 -48.54
N VAL A 10 -35.18 -11.29 -47.33
CA VAL A 10 -34.84 -12.68 -46.94
C VAL A 10 -33.96 -13.56 -47.87
N GLY A 11 -32.77 -13.93 -47.36
CA GLY A 11 -32.40 -15.31 -47.04
C GLY A 11 -32.21 -16.33 -48.17
N LEU A 12 -30.97 -16.43 -48.68
CA LEU A 12 -30.33 -17.70 -49.05
C LEU A 12 -28.82 -17.47 -49.29
N LEU A 13 -27.98 -17.62 -48.26
CA LEU A 13 -26.52 -17.59 -48.39
C LEU A 13 -25.92 -18.66 -47.47
N LEU A 14 -26.14 -19.91 -47.86
CA LEU A 14 -25.26 -21.02 -47.53
C LEU A 14 -24.91 -21.74 -48.84
N ALA A 15 -23.62 -22.00 -48.99
CA ALA A 15 -22.95 -22.76 -50.04
C ALA A 15 -22.73 -22.05 -51.41
N SER A 16 -21.75 -21.15 -51.42
CA SER A 16 -20.77 -21.08 -52.52
C SER A 16 -19.43 -20.68 -51.92
N PRO A 17 -18.44 -21.59 -51.78
CA PRO A 17 -17.07 -21.20 -51.48
C PRO A 17 -16.49 -20.62 -52.77
N GLY A 18 -16.10 -19.35 -52.74
CA GLY A 18 -15.56 -18.68 -53.91
C GLY A 18 -15.29 -17.21 -53.66
N VAL A 19 -14.91 -16.84 -52.44
CA VAL A 19 -14.10 -15.63 -52.27
C VAL A 19 -12.74 -16.06 -52.78
N ALA A 20 -12.32 -15.56 -53.94
CA ALA A 20 -10.94 -15.71 -54.38
C ALA A 20 -10.07 -15.10 -53.28
N ARG A 21 -9.41 -15.96 -52.50
CA ARG A 21 -8.35 -15.52 -51.59
C ARG A 21 -7.29 -14.87 -52.48
N ALA A 22 -7.02 -13.58 -52.26
CA ALA A 22 -5.88 -12.94 -52.89
C ALA A 22 -4.64 -13.53 -52.21
N TYR A 23 -3.96 -14.44 -52.91
CA TYR A 23 -2.68 -14.98 -52.46
C TYR A 23 -1.60 -13.91 -52.64
N GLU A 24 -0.62 -13.90 -51.74
CA GLU A 24 0.48 -12.94 -51.78
C GLU A 24 1.40 -13.23 -52.99
N THR A 25 2.00 -12.19 -53.57
CA THR A 25 3.02 -12.34 -54.62
C THR A 25 4.15 -13.23 -54.09
N GLY A 26 4.49 -14.31 -54.79
CA GLY A 26 5.44 -15.33 -54.33
C GLY A 26 4.83 -16.63 -53.78
N ASP A 27 3.52 -16.70 -53.52
CA ASP A 27 2.83 -17.95 -53.17
C ASP A 27 2.30 -18.61 -54.45
N LEU A 28 3.09 -19.52 -55.03
CA LEU A 28 2.87 -20.10 -56.36
C LEU A 28 2.23 -21.49 -56.32
N ASN A 29 2.09 -22.10 -55.14
CA ASN A 29 1.19 -23.24 -54.98
C ASN A 29 -0.18 -22.83 -54.38
N CYS A 30 -0.33 -21.56 -53.98
CA CYS A 30 -1.54 -20.99 -53.38
C CYS A 30 -1.97 -21.73 -52.10
N ASP A 31 -1.02 -22.17 -51.29
CA ASP A 31 -1.27 -22.81 -49.99
C ASP A 31 -1.35 -21.81 -48.83
N GLY A 32 -1.04 -20.53 -49.08
CA GLY A 32 -1.10 -19.44 -48.13
C GLY A 32 0.22 -19.13 -47.45
N ALA A 33 1.35 -19.71 -47.86
CA ALA A 33 2.66 -19.44 -47.30
C ALA A 33 3.77 -19.43 -48.36
N ILE A 34 4.54 -18.35 -48.45
CA ILE A 34 5.72 -18.27 -49.32
C ILE A 34 6.87 -19.05 -48.69
N ASN A 35 7.22 -20.21 -49.25
CA ASN A 35 8.27 -21.07 -48.74
C ASN A 35 8.91 -21.94 -49.85
N VAL A 36 9.77 -22.89 -49.46
CA VAL A 36 10.50 -23.75 -50.41
C VAL A 36 9.59 -24.55 -51.36
N PHE A 37 8.33 -24.79 -50.99
CA PHE A 37 7.35 -25.47 -51.84
C PHE A 37 6.83 -24.60 -53.00
N ASP A 38 7.12 -23.30 -53.03
CA ASP A 38 6.80 -22.40 -54.13
C ASP A 38 7.88 -22.37 -55.23
N ILE A 39 9.05 -22.94 -54.97
CA ILE A 39 10.18 -22.92 -55.93
C ILE A 39 9.84 -23.68 -57.21
N ASP A 40 9.38 -24.94 -57.09
CA ASP A 40 9.02 -25.74 -58.27
C ASP A 40 7.85 -25.14 -59.05
N PRO A 41 6.76 -24.68 -58.40
CA PRO A 41 5.69 -23.92 -59.06
C PRO A 41 6.15 -22.61 -59.70
N PHE A 42 7.07 -21.86 -59.08
CA PHE A 42 7.65 -20.64 -59.65
C PHE A 42 8.45 -20.92 -60.93
N VAL A 43 9.30 -21.96 -60.91
CA VAL A 43 10.04 -22.41 -62.11
C VAL A 43 9.07 -22.85 -63.20
N LEU A 44 7.98 -23.53 -62.84
CA LEU A 44 6.95 -23.93 -63.80
C LEU A 44 6.22 -22.72 -64.38
N ALA A 45 5.86 -21.72 -63.57
CA ALA A 45 5.25 -20.46 -64.04
C ALA A 45 6.17 -19.71 -65.01
N LEU A 46 7.49 -19.72 -64.78
CA LEU A 46 8.50 -19.08 -65.62
C LEU A 46 8.73 -19.79 -66.97
N THR A 47 8.68 -21.12 -66.97
CA THR A 47 9.12 -21.94 -68.12
C THR A 47 7.97 -22.52 -68.93
N ASP A 48 6.81 -22.76 -68.33
CA ASP A 48 5.59 -23.28 -68.96
C ASP A 48 4.33 -22.72 -68.28
N PRO A 49 3.91 -21.47 -68.60
CA PRO A 49 2.71 -20.86 -68.02
C PRO A 49 1.42 -21.66 -68.27
N VAL A 50 1.35 -22.41 -69.39
CA VAL A 50 0.19 -23.25 -69.72
C VAL A 50 0.18 -24.50 -68.83
N GLY A 51 1.34 -25.12 -68.62
CA GLY A 51 1.54 -26.21 -67.67
C GLY A 51 1.26 -25.80 -66.22
N TYR A 52 1.69 -24.60 -65.82
CA TYR A 52 1.39 -24.02 -64.51
C TYR A 52 -0.13 -23.86 -64.31
N ALA A 53 -0.82 -23.22 -65.25
CA ALA A 53 -2.27 -23.02 -65.17
C ALA A 53 -3.07 -24.34 -65.15
N ALA A 54 -2.53 -25.42 -65.72
CA ALA A 54 -3.13 -26.74 -65.66
C ALA A 54 -2.93 -27.43 -64.30
N GLN A 55 -1.79 -27.22 -63.65
CA GLN A 55 -1.47 -27.81 -62.34
C GLN A 55 -2.06 -27.01 -61.16
N PHE A 56 -2.13 -25.68 -61.29
CA PHE A 56 -2.62 -24.77 -60.27
C PHE A 56 -3.78 -23.92 -60.82
N PRO A 57 -4.94 -24.52 -61.16
CA PRO A 57 -6.03 -23.85 -61.88
C PRO A 57 -6.72 -22.70 -61.12
N SER A 58 -6.54 -22.65 -59.80
CA SER A 58 -7.04 -21.57 -58.94
C SER A 58 -5.96 -20.55 -58.55
N CYS A 59 -4.72 -20.73 -59.01
CA CYS A 59 -3.57 -19.89 -58.66
C CYS A 59 -3.18 -19.04 -59.87
N SER A 60 -3.07 -17.72 -59.67
CA SER A 60 -2.68 -16.83 -60.76
C SER A 60 -1.19 -16.97 -61.05
N TYR A 61 -0.81 -17.21 -62.31
CA TYR A 61 0.60 -17.23 -62.69
C TYR A 61 1.29 -15.87 -62.47
N LEU A 62 0.52 -14.77 -62.45
CA LEU A 62 1.03 -13.42 -62.15
C LEU A 62 1.50 -13.27 -60.69
N LEU A 63 1.30 -14.25 -59.82
CA LEU A 63 1.96 -14.27 -58.51
C LEU A 63 3.48 -14.49 -58.63
N ALA A 64 3.98 -14.94 -59.79
CA ALA A 64 5.40 -15.03 -60.09
C ALA A 64 6.01 -13.72 -60.61
N ASP A 65 5.20 -12.69 -60.89
CA ASP A 65 5.68 -11.33 -61.23
C ASP A 65 6.04 -10.61 -59.92
N THR A 66 7.22 -10.93 -59.41
CA THR A 66 7.70 -10.48 -58.09
C THR A 66 8.43 -9.15 -58.14
N ASN A 67 8.78 -8.68 -59.35
CA ASN A 67 9.30 -7.33 -59.56
C ASN A 67 8.20 -6.31 -59.94
N TYR A 68 6.96 -6.76 -60.14
CA TYR A 68 5.77 -5.97 -60.50
C TYR A 68 5.86 -5.22 -61.83
N ASP A 69 6.62 -5.74 -62.80
CA ASP A 69 6.75 -5.14 -64.13
C ASP A 69 5.65 -5.57 -65.11
N GLY A 70 4.79 -6.50 -64.69
CA GLY A 70 3.69 -7.05 -65.47
C GLY A 70 4.06 -8.27 -66.31
N ASN A 71 5.32 -8.74 -66.26
CA ASN A 71 5.81 -9.87 -67.05
C ASN A 71 6.57 -10.88 -66.18
N VAL A 72 6.04 -12.10 -66.08
CA VAL A 72 6.77 -13.21 -65.43
C VAL A 72 7.96 -13.64 -66.30
N ASN A 73 9.17 -13.32 -65.87
CA ASN A 73 10.42 -13.59 -66.59
C ASN A 73 11.65 -13.70 -65.64
N VAL A 74 12.85 -13.85 -66.20
CA VAL A 74 14.09 -14.06 -65.43
C VAL A 74 14.37 -12.96 -64.39
N PHE A 75 13.87 -11.75 -64.59
CA PHE A 75 14.01 -10.63 -63.66
C PHE A 75 13.19 -10.79 -62.36
N ASP A 76 12.31 -11.78 -62.28
CA ASP A 76 11.55 -12.14 -61.08
C ASP A 76 12.30 -13.12 -60.15
N ILE A 77 13.43 -13.68 -60.58
CA ILE A 77 14.13 -14.69 -59.78
C ILE A 77 14.72 -14.09 -58.50
N ASP A 78 15.44 -12.97 -58.61
CA ASP A 78 16.10 -12.36 -57.44
C ASP A 78 15.09 -11.83 -56.40
N PRO A 79 14.00 -11.13 -56.79
CA PRO A 79 12.96 -10.72 -55.84
C PRO A 79 12.17 -11.90 -55.25
N PHE A 80 11.94 -12.98 -56.02
CA PHE A 80 11.36 -14.20 -55.48
C PHE A 80 12.24 -14.86 -54.42
N VAL A 81 13.56 -14.90 -54.63
CA VAL A 81 14.52 -15.37 -53.62
C VAL A 81 14.53 -14.47 -52.39
N GLU A 82 14.37 -13.16 -52.56
CA GLU A 82 14.23 -12.21 -51.44
C GLU A 82 12.96 -12.51 -50.63
N LEU A 83 11.83 -12.77 -51.29
CA LEU A 83 10.58 -13.20 -50.62
C LEU A 83 10.77 -14.50 -49.82
N LEU A 84 11.47 -15.49 -50.37
CA LEU A 84 11.75 -16.78 -49.71
C LEU A 84 12.70 -16.68 -48.51
N THR A 85 13.54 -15.65 -48.46
CA THR A 85 14.63 -15.53 -47.48
C THR A 85 14.43 -14.41 -46.47
N SER A 86 13.43 -13.55 -46.69
CA SER A 86 12.98 -12.58 -45.70
C SER A 86 12.26 -13.28 -44.55
N ALA A 87 12.63 -12.96 -43.31
CA ALA A 87 11.86 -13.41 -42.14
C ALA A 87 10.48 -12.72 -42.16
N PRO A 88 9.41 -13.39 -41.67
CA PRO A 88 8.11 -12.73 -41.56
C PRO A 88 8.26 -11.44 -40.73
N PRO A 89 7.57 -10.35 -41.10
CA PRO A 89 7.69 -9.10 -40.37
C PRO A 89 7.26 -9.32 -38.91
N THR A 90 8.14 -8.94 -37.99
CA THR A 90 7.83 -8.89 -36.55
C THR A 90 7.38 -7.50 -36.18
N ALA A 91 6.38 -7.40 -35.31
CA ALA A 91 5.89 -6.14 -34.77
C ALA A 91 5.48 -6.34 -33.31
N ALA A 92 5.05 -5.26 -32.65
CA ALA A 92 4.55 -5.31 -31.29
C ALA A 92 3.25 -6.12 -31.19
N CYS A 93 3.18 -6.99 -30.20
CA CYS A 93 1.99 -7.71 -29.76
C CYS A 93 1.67 -7.24 -28.35
N CYS A 94 0.52 -6.58 -28.18
CA CYS A 94 0.07 -6.05 -26.90
C CYS A 94 -0.84 -7.06 -26.21
N TYR A 95 -0.53 -7.39 -24.96
CA TYR A 95 -1.33 -8.30 -24.15
C TYR A 95 -2.28 -7.53 -23.23
N PRO A 96 -3.42 -8.12 -22.83
CA PRO A 96 -4.33 -7.52 -21.86
C PRO A 96 -3.70 -7.21 -20.50
N THR A 97 -2.58 -7.85 -20.15
CA THR A 97 -1.78 -7.60 -18.94
C THR A 97 -0.92 -6.34 -19.02
N GLY A 98 -0.90 -5.66 -20.16
CA GLY A 98 -0.01 -4.53 -20.45
C GLY A 98 1.38 -4.94 -20.94
N ASP A 99 1.67 -6.25 -20.98
CA ASP A 99 2.92 -6.76 -21.54
C ASP A 99 2.98 -6.52 -23.05
N CYS A 100 4.21 -6.39 -23.56
CA CYS A 100 4.48 -6.33 -24.98
C CYS A 100 5.54 -7.35 -25.38
N ALA A 101 5.29 -8.07 -26.47
CA ALA A 101 6.31 -8.91 -27.12
C ALA A 101 6.48 -8.53 -28.59
N VAL A 102 7.70 -8.69 -29.11
CA VAL A 102 7.97 -8.56 -30.55
C VAL A 102 7.82 -9.95 -31.18
N THR A 103 6.80 -10.12 -32.02
CA THR A 103 6.46 -11.42 -32.61
C THR A 103 5.81 -11.23 -33.99
N THR A 104 5.65 -12.33 -34.74
CA THR A 104 4.89 -12.35 -35.99
C THR A 104 3.39 -12.25 -35.69
N GLU A 105 2.58 -11.82 -36.65
CA GLU A 105 1.11 -11.77 -36.48
C GLU A 105 0.53 -13.12 -36.03
N SER A 106 0.99 -14.21 -36.64
CA SER A 106 0.61 -15.57 -36.28
C SER A 106 1.12 -16.05 -34.92
N GLY A 107 2.13 -15.40 -34.36
CA GLY A 107 2.71 -15.69 -33.05
C GLY A 107 2.22 -14.74 -31.96
N CYS A 108 1.24 -13.88 -32.26
CA CYS A 108 0.64 -12.96 -31.31
C CYS A 108 -0.68 -13.52 -30.78
N ASP A 109 -0.69 -13.94 -29.51
CA ASP A 109 -1.92 -14.34 -28.79
C ASP A 109 -2.64 -13.11 -28.15
N GLY A 110 -2.19 -11.89 -28.46
CA GLY A 110 -2.77 -10.61 -28.04
C GLY A 110 -3.31 -9.78 -29.22
N VAL A 111 -3.24 -8.45 -29.12
CA VAL A 111 -3.54 -7.55 -30.24
C VAL A 111 -2.24 -7.22 -30.97
N TRP A 112 -2.15 -7.62 -32.23
CA TRP A 112 -0.97 -7.35 -33.06
C TRP A 112 -1.03 -5.96 -33.70
N HIS A 113 0.04 -5.20 -33.56
CA HIS A 113 0.15 -3.80 -34.01
C HIS A 113 1.25 -3.66 -35.08
N PRO A 114 0.92 -3.81 -36.38
CA PRO A 114 1.90 -3.67 -37.47
C PRO A 114 2.58 -2.30 -37.52
N GLU A 115 1.93 -1.27 -36.97
CA GLU A 115 2.43 0.10 -36.93
C GLU A 115 3.58 0.32 -35.94
N TRP A 116 3.81 -0.61 -35.02
CA TRP A 116 4.85 -0.53 -33.99
C TRP A 116 5.92 -1.58 -34.23
N ALA A 117 7.10 -1.13 -34.68
CA ALA A 117 8.22 -2.01 -35.04
C ALA A 117 8.70 -2.86 -33.85
N ASP A 118 8.61 -2.34 -32.63
CA ASP A 118 8.95 -3.04 -31.41
C ASP A 118 8.22 -2.46 -30.18
N CYS A 119 8.44 -3.08 -29.03
CA CYS A 119 7.85 -2.69 -27.75
C CYS A 119 8.41 -1.41 -27.12
N THR A 120 9.46 -0.79 -27.70
CA THR A 120 10.00 0.49 -27.21
C THR A 120 9.21 1.69 -27.71
N VAL A 121 8.49 1.51 -28.83
CA VAL A 121 7.62 2.52 -29.44
C VAL A 121 6.13 2.18 -29.33
N ALA A 122 5.81 0.96 -28.88
CA ALA A 122 4.44 0.52 -28.70
C ALA A 122 3.78 1.23 -27.51
N ASP A 123 2.57 1.73 -27.72
CA ASP A 123 1.72 2.29 -26.67
C ASP A 123 0.64 1.27 -26.32
N CYS A 124 1.09 0.10 -25.81
CA CYS A 124 0.16 -0.94 -25.41
C CYS A 124 -0.73 -0.43 -24.28
N PRO A 125 -2.06 -0.64 -24.34
CA PRO A 125 -2.96 -0.25 -23.27
C PRO A 125 -2.48 -0.88 -21.96
N THR A 126 -2.06 -0.06 -21.00
CA THR A 126 -1.81 -0.55 -19.65
C THR A 126 -3.15 -0.89 -19.01
N PRO A 127 -3.27 -2.00 -18.25
CA PRO A 127 -4.43 -2.24 -17.43
C PRO A 127 -4.71 -1.00 -16.60
N GLU A 128 -5.96 -0.58 -16.54
CA GLU A 128 -6.35 0.46 -15.60
C GLU A 128 -5.96 -0.03 -14.20
N PRO A 129 -5.32 0.78 -13.34
CA PRO A 129 -5.04 0.35 -11.99
C PRO A 129 -6.34 0.21 -11.18
N PRO A 130 -6.38 -0.62 -10.13
CA PRO A 130 -7.48 -0.61 -9.18
C PRO A 130 -7.61 0.77 -8.51
N THR A 131 -8.82 1.11 -8.09
CA THR A 131 -9.12 2.39 -7.43
C THR A 131 -8.99 2.27 -5.92
N ALA A 132 -8.02 2.97 -5.32
CA ALA A 132 -7.86 2.99 -3.87
C ALA A 132 -8.89 3.92 -3.21
N ILE A 133 -9.77 3.38 -2.36
CA ILE A 133 -10.79 4.12 -1.58
C ILE A 133 -10.97 3.51 -0.19
N GLU A 134 -11.52 4.27 0.75
CA GLU A 134 -11.94 3.72 2.04
C GLU A 134 -13.23 2.91 1.84
N LEU A 135 -13.25 1.68 2.37
CA LEU A 135 -14.35 0.74 2.23
C LEU A 135 -14.86 0.29 3.60
N ALA A 136 -13.94 -0.03 4.50
CA ALA A 136 -14.27 -0.63 5.79
C ALA A 136 -14.80 0.42 6.78
N GLY A 137 -15.87 0.10 7.50
CA GLY A 137 -16.47 1.05 8.43
C GLY A 137 -17.63 0.52 9.28
N ASN A 138 -18.35 1.46 9.90
CA ASN A 138 -19.55 1.21 10.70
C ASN A 138 -20.74 2.03 10.16
N PRO A 139 -21.95 1.46 10.10
CA PRO A 139 -23.14 2.23 9.80
C PRO A 139 -23.50 3.14 10.97
N LEU A 140 -24.00 4.34 10.65
CA LEU A 140 -24.49 5.33 11.60
C LEU A 140 -25.99 5.50 11.47
N THR A 141 -26.67 5.83 12.57
CA THR A 141 -28.12 6.11 12.55
C THR A 141 -28.45 7.43 11.88
N ASP A 142 -27.48 8.35 11.84
CA ASP A 142 -27.63 9.72 11.34
C ASP A 142 -26.49 10.03 10.37
N TYR A 143 -26.67 11.08 9.56
CA TYR A 143 -25.67 11.55 8.60
C TYR A 143 -24.28 11.69 9.28
N PRO A 144 -23.20 11.13 8.69
CA PRO A 144 -23.08 10.66 7.31
C PRO A 144 -23.61 9.24 7.01
N TYR A 145 -24.29 8.58 7.95
CA TYR A 145 -24.88 7.24 7.85
C TYR A 145 -23.89 6.07 7.70
N PHE A 146 -22.63 6.36 7.44
CA PHE A 146 -21.53 5.43 7.51
C PHE A 146 -20.26 6.19 7.92
N GLU A 147 -19.49 5.65 8.85
CA GLU A 147 -18.15 6.11 9.17
C GLU A 147 -17.12 5.10 8.66
N TYR A 148 -16.18 5.56 7.85
CA TYR A 148 -15.02 4.74 7.49
C TYR A 148 -14.05 4.72 8.66
N VAL A 149 -13.63 3.54 9.08
CA VAL A 149 -12.69 3.36 10.18
C VAL A 149 -11.65 2.31 9.81
N ARG A 150 -10.42 2.50 10.29
CA ARG A 150 -9.30 1.60 10.00
C ARG A 150 -8.99 0.63 11.13
N ALA A 151 -9.57 0.79 12.31
CA ALA A 151 -9.24 -0.04 13.46
C ALA A 151 -10.53 -0.63 14.05
N PHE A 152 -10.60 -1.95 14.05
CA PHE A 152 -11.72 -2.71 14.58
C PHE A 152 -11.25 -3.49 15.80
N HIS A 153 -12.04 -3.46 16.86
CA HIS A 153 -11.82 -4.39 17.97
C HIS A 153 -12.13 -5.83 17.49
N VAL A 154 -11.36 -6.83 17.92
CA VAL A 154 -11.48 -8.23 17.43
C VAL A 154 -12.89 -8.83 17.56
N ASN A 155 -13.67 -8.37 18.53
CA ASN A 155 -15.05 -8.82 18.74
C ASN A 155 -16.12 -7.97 18.01
N ALA A 156 -15.71 -7.02 17.17
CA ALA A 156 -16.63 -6.19 16.39
C ALA A 156 -16.86 -6.84 15.01
N PRO A 157 -18.07 -6.76 14.45
CA PRO A 157 -18.28 -7.03 13.03
C PRO A 157 -17.60 -5.94 12.18
N ILE A 158 -17.27 -6.27 10.93
CA ILE A 158 -16.72 -5.33 9.96
C ILE A 158 -17.74 -5.17 8.84
N GLN A 159 -18.07 -3.92 8.50
CA GLN A 159 -18.93 -3.61 7.38
C GLN A 159 -18.17 -2.90 6.27
N MET A 160 -18.72 -2.97 5.06
CA MET A 160 -18.25 -2.25 3.89
C MET A 160 -19.39 -1.39 3.36
N ALA A 161 -19.07 -0.19 2.87
CA ALA A 161 -20.01 0.58 2.06
C ALA A 161 -19.29 1.32 0.92
N ILE A 162 -20.01 1.56 -0.17
CA ILE A 162 -19.62 2.51 -1.22
C ILE A 162 -20.81 3.42 -1.49
N ASP A 163 -20.58 4.74 -1.43
CA ASP A 163 -21.62 5.73 -1.69
C ASP A 163 -21.93 5.82 -3.20
N PRO A 164 -23.12 5.39 -3.66
CA PRO A 164 -23.48 5.42 -5.08
C PRO A 164 -23.65 6.83 -5.64
N THR A 165 -23.70 7.87 -4.79
CA THR A 165 -23.73 9.27 -5.24
C THR A 165 -22.35 9.80 -5.61
N LEU A 166 -21.30 9.20 -5.03
CA LEU A 166 -19.89 9.47 -5.37
C LEU A 166 -19.38 8.50 -6.44
N HIS A 167 -19.91 7.27 -6.45
CA HIS A 167 -19.55 6.20 -7.37
C HIS A 167 -20.78 5.69 -8.14
N PRO A 168 -21.39 6.51 -9.02
CA PRO A 168 -22.60 6.13 -9.77
C PRO A 168 -22.41 4.91 -10.68
N GLU A 169 -21.18 4.60 -11.07
CA GLU A 169 -20.79 3.45 -11.90
C GLU A 169 -21.09 2.09 -11.27
N ILE A 170 -21.20 2.00 -9.94
CA ILE A 170 -21.46 0.74 -9.24
C ILE A 170 -22.95 0.36 -9.24
N VAL A 171 -23.85 1.29 -9.53
CA VAL A 171 -25.30 1.08 -9.34
C VAL A 171 -25.81 -0.07 -10.21
N GLY A 172 -26.42 -1.06 -9.56
CA GLY A 172 -26.95 -2.29 -10.18
C GLY A 172 -25.90 -3.35 -10.47
N ARG A 173 -24.62 -3.11 -10.12
CA ARG A 173 -23.55 -4.10 -10.26
C ARG A 173 -23.60 -5.12 -9.13
N THR A 174 -23.17 -6.33 -9.44
CA THR A 174 -22.83 -7.37 -8.47
C THR A 174 -21.33 -7.56 -8.47
N ALA A 175 -20.74 -7.74 -7.29
CA ALA A 175 -19.30 -7.84 -7.07
C ALA A 175 -19.03 -8.81 -5.92
N ASP A 176 -17.81 -9.32 -5.84
CA ASP A 176 -17.35 -10.12 -4.71
C ASP A 176 -16.45 -9.29 -3.80
N VAL A 177 -16.72 -9.32 -2.50
CA VAL A 177 -15.95 -8.57 -1.50
C VAL A 177 -15.00 -9.53 -0.81
N TYR A 178 -13.72 -9.21 -0.86
CA TYR A 178 -12.65 -9.96 -0.23
C TYR A 178 -12.07 -9.19 0.94
N ILE A 179 -11.67 -9.90 1.99
CA ILE A 179 -10.68 -9.39 2.96
C ILE A 179 -9.46 -10.30 2.87
N VAL A 180 -8.31 -9.72 2.61
CA VAL A 180 -7.07 -10.46 2.35
C VAL A 180 -5.95 -10.00 3.27
N GLU A 181 -4.93 -10.84 3.44
CA GLU A 181 -3.69 -10.43 4.09
C GLU A 181 -3.10 -9.19 3.44
N LYS A 182 -2.61 -8.25 4.26
CA LYS A 182 -2.01 -7.02 3.75
C LYS A 182 -0.82 -7.35 2.84
N LYS A 183 -0.87 -6.87 1.60
CA LYS A 183 0.26 -6.82 0.67
C LYS A 183 0.73 -5.37 0.44
N SER A 184 2.04 -5.17 0.37
CA SER A 184 2.66 -3.92 -0.09
C SER A 184 2.36 -3.69 -1.58
N PRO A 185 2.52 -2.45 -2.10
CA PRO A 185 2.30 -2.19 -3.53
C PRO A 185 3.14 -3.08 -4.45
N GLY A 186 4.37 -3.42 -4.04
CA GLY A 186 5.24 -4.31 -4.81
C GLY A 186 4.80 -5.77 -4.77
N GLU A 187 4.26 -6.24 -3.65
CA GLU A 187 3.68 -7.59 -3.54
C GLU A 187 2.41 -7.72 -4.38
N TRP A 188 1.55 -6.69 -4.38
CA TRP A 188 0.37 -6.63 -5.24
C TRP A 188 0.72 -6.70 -6.73
N ALA A 189 1.79 -6.02 -7.15
CA ALA A 189 2.25 -6.05 -8.54
C ALA A 189 2.80 -7.43 -8.96
N VAL A 190 3.27 -8.25 -8.02
CA VAL A 190 3.82 -9.59 -8.30
C VAL A 190 2.73 -10.66 -8.26
N ASP A 191 1.82 -10.55 -7.30
CA ASP A 191 0.74 -11.52 -7.09
C ASP A 191 -0.58 -10.79 -6.78
N PRO A 192 -1.41 -10.53 -7.81
CA PRO A 192 -2.71 -9.89 -7.64
C PRO A 192 -3.80 -10.85 -7.17
N ALA A 193 -3.51 -12.14 -6.94
CA ALA A 193 -4.54 -13.10 -6.53
C ALA A 193 -5.17 -12.74 -5.19
N LEU A 194 -6.50 -12.84 -5.14
CA LEU A 194 -7.31 -12.60 -3.96
C LEU A 194 -7.48 -13.91 -3.19
N VAL A 195 -6.86 -13.99 -2.01
CA VAL A 195 -7.00 -15.11 -1.07
C VAL A 195 -7.73 -14.58 0.15
N ASP A 196 -9.00 -14.98 0.27
CA ASP A 196 -9.88 -14.47 1.33
C ASP A 196 -9.54 -15.07 2.69
N GLU A 197 -9.46 -14.22 3.71
CA GLU A 197 -9.16 -14.55 5.11
C GLU A 197 -10.42 -14.72 5.97
N THR A 198 -11.61 -14.48 5.42
CA THR A 198 -12.87 -14.69 6.14
C THR A 198 -13.22 -16.18 6.17
N ALA A 199 -13.98 -16.62 7.18
CA ALA A 199 -14.30 -18.03 7.35
C ALA A 199 -15.29 -18.54 6.28
N GLY A 200 -16.08 -17.63 5.70
CA GLY A 200 -17.04 -17.91 4.63
C GLY A 200 -16.46 -17.84 3.21
N GLY A 201 -15.24 -17.31 3.05
CA GLY A 201 -14.72 -16.85 1.77
C GLY A 201 -15.39 -15.55 1.31
N ALA A 202 -15.07 -15.12 0.09
CA ALA A 202 -15.55 -13.86 -0.46
C ALA A 202 -17.08 -13.72 -0.42
N THR A 203 -17.55 -12.53 -0.06
CA THR A 203 -18.98 -12.23 0.06
C THR A 203 -19.50 -11.53 -1.19
N THR A 204 -20.41 -12.17 -1.93
CA THR A 204 -21.08 -11.55 -3.07
C THR A 204 -22.12 -10.51 -2.62
N VAL A 205 -22.02 -9.29 -3.14
CA VAL A 205 -22.94 -8.17 -2.86
C VAL A 205 -23.52 -7.59 -4.15
N THR A 206 -24.71 -6.99 -4.07
CA THR A 206 -25.33 -6.27 -5.18
C THR A 206 -25.64 -4.84 -4.75
N PHE A 207 -25.05 -3.87 -5.45
CA PHE A 207 -25.23 -2.43 -5.20
C PHE A 207 -26.54 -1.92 -5.82
N GLY A 208 -27.68 -2.41 -5.33
CA GLY A 208 -29.00 -2.05 -5.85
C GLY A 208 -29.56 -0.73 -5.30
N GLY A 209 -28.92 -0.17 -4.28
CA GLY A 209 -29.33 1.01 -3.54
C GLY A 209 -29.02 2.33 -4.23
N ALA A 210 -29.81 3.36 -3.93
CA ALA A 210 -29.53 4.75 -4.34
C ALA A 210 -28.88 5.58 -3.21
N THR A 211 -28.64 4.95 -2.05
CA THR A 211 -28.06 5.57 -0.86
C THR A 211 -26.93 4.71 -0.31
N ILE A 212 -26.02 5.30 0.47
CA ILE A 212 -24.94 4.54 1.12
C ILE A 212 -25.50 3.50 2.10
N GLN A 213 -26.63 3.77 2.75
CA GLN A 213 -27.26 2.84 3.68
C GLN A 213 -27.76 1.57 2.99
N ASP A 214 -28.30 1.71 1.78
CA ASP A 214 -28.76 0.58 0.97
C ASP A 214 -27.59 -0.22 0.39
N ASN A 215 -26.40 0.38 0.34
CA ASN A 215 -25.15 -0.20 -0.16
C ASN A 215 -24.13 -0.46 0.97
N ALA A 216 -24.60 -0.63 2.21
CA ALA A 216 -23.79 -1.04 3.35
C ALA A 216 -24.02 -2.54 3.64
N PHE A 217 -22.94 -3.30 3.71
CA PHE A 217 -22.96 -4.76 3.85
C PHE A 217 -22.06 -5.18 5.01
N GLN A 218 -22.55 -6.07 5.87
CA GLN A 218 -21.67 -6.73 6.84
C GLN A 218 -20.82 -7.78 6.12
N ILE A 219 -19.50 -7.63 6.17
CA ILE A 219 -18.55 -8.54 5.52
C ILE A 219 -18.09 -9.62 6.49
N THR A 220 -17.80 -9.26 7.75
CA THR A 220 -17.38 -10.23 8.77
C THR A 220 -18.17 -10.11 10.05
N GLY A 221 -18.27 -11.23 10.77
CA GLY A 221 -18.80 -11.28 12.13
C GLY A 221 -17.71 -11.04 13.20
N PRO A 222 -18.14 -10.86 14.46
CA PRO A 222 -17.24 -10.84 15.62
C PRO A 222 -16.29 -12.04 15.68
N ASN A 223 -15.00 -11.78 15.94
CA ASN A 223 -13.94 -12.78 16.13
C ASN A 223 -13.69 -13.69 14.91
N GLU A 224 -14.10 -13.28 13.72
CA GLU A 224 -13.84 -14.02 12.49
C GLU A 224 -12.39 -13.85 12.01
N LEU A 225 -11.88 -12.61 12.08
CA LEU A 225 -10.50 -12.28 11.73
C LEU A 225 -9.61 -12.28 12.97
N SER A 226 -8.34 -12.67 12.77
CA SER A 226 -7.33 -12.63 13.82
C SER A 226 -6.86 -11.21 14.07
N ALA A 227 -6.68 -10.84 15.36
CA ALA A 227 -5.95 -9.64 15.74
C ALA A 227 -4.43 -9.87 15.89
N ALA A 228 -4.02 -11.14 15.83
CA ALA A 228 -2.65 -11.56 16.07
C ALA A 228 -2.00 -11.99 14.76
N VAL A 229 -0.80 -11.48 14.50
CA VAL A 229 0.01 -11.79 13.32
C VAL A 229 0.88 -13.00 13.60
N PHE A 230 0.88 -13.96 12.69
CA PHE A 230 1.79 -15.10 12.76
C PHE A 230 3.24 -14.64 12.55
N GLN A 231 4.10 -14.94 13.51
CA GLN A 231 5.53 -14.68 13.40
C GLN A 231 6.27 -16.00 13.11
N PRO A 232 6.77 -16.23 11.87
CA PRO A 232 7.44 -17.48 11.52
C PRO A 232 8.66 -17.79 12.38
N ALA A 233 9.37 -16.76 12.85
CA ALA A 233 10.57 -16.91 13.67
C ALA A 233 10.27 -17.49 15.08
N THR A 234 9.07 -17.24 15.61
CA THR A 234 8.64 -17.73 16.93
C THR A 234 7.62 -18.86 16.85
N GLY A 235 6.94 -19.02 15.71
CA GLY A 235 5.78 -19.89 15.56
C GLY A 235 4.56 -19.45 16.37
N ALA A 236 4.52 -18.18 16.83
CA ALA A 236 3.45 -17.64 17.66
C ALA A 236 2.65 -16.55 16.94
N ASN A 237 1.37 -16.45 17.26
CA ASN A 237 0.52 -15.34 16.86
C ASN A 237 0.60 -14.23 17.92
N THR A 238 1.11 -13.06 17.56
CA THR A 238 1.40 -11.94 18.48
C THR A 238 1.10 -10.60 17.81
N GLY A 239 1.30 -9.48 18.51
CA GLY A 239 1.02 -8.14 17.99
C GLY A 239 -0.21 -7.52 18.63
N LEU A 240 -0.32 -6.19 18.57
CA LEU A 240 -1.48 -5.46 19.06
C LEU A 240 -2.66 -5.51 18.08
N GLY A 241 -2.34 -5.59 16.78
CA GLY A 241 -3.32 -5.74 15.72
C GLY A 241 -2.70 -6.32 14.45
N HIS A 242 -3.58 -6.77 13.57
CA HIS A 242 -3.27 -7.43 12.31
C HIS A 242 -3.89 -6.63 11.17
N GLY A 243 -3.07 -6.21 10.20
CA GLY A 243 -3.51 -5.43 9.05
C GLY A 243 -4.02 -6.30 7.89
N TYR A 244 -5.14 -5.91 7.30
CA TYR A 244 -5.76 -6.53 6.12
C TYR A 244 -6.09 -5.47 5.07
N ASP A 245 -6.11 -5.87 3.80
CA ASP A 245 -6.69 -5.06 2.71
C ASP A 245 -8.10 -5.58 2.41
N MET A 246 -9.05 -4.68 2.11
CA MET A 246 -10.39 -5.03 1.66
C MET A 246 -10.55 -4.70 0.19
N ILE A 247 -11.07 -5.63 -0.61
CA ILE A 247 -11.20 -5.49 -2.06
C ILE A 247 -12.67 -5.70 -2.44
N VAL A 248 -13.18 -4.83 -3.31
CA VAL A 248 -14.41 -5.08 -4.07
C VAL A 248 -14.01 -5.44 -5.48
N ASP A 249 -14.01 -6.74 -5.78
CA ASP A 249 -13.76 -7.33 -7.09
C ASP A 249 -15.02 -7.17 -7.94
N MET A 250 -15.01 -6.14 -8.79
CA MET A 250 -16.18 -5.70 -9.54
C MET A 250 -16.47 -6.58 -10.74
N ASN A 251 -15.48 -7.33 -11.21
CA ASN A 251 -15.57 -8.19 -12.39
C ASN A 251 -15.65 -9.70 -12.03
N GLN A 252 -15.49 -10.03 -10.75
CA GLN A 252 -15.59 -11.37 -10.16
C GLN A 252 -14.58 -12.36 -10.73
N ASN A 253 -13.36 -11.90 -11.01
CA ASN A 253 -12.29 -12.73 -11.58
C ASN A 253 -11.30 -13.25 -10.53
N GLY A 254 -11.39 -12.80 -9.26
CA GLY A 254 -10.55 -13.23 -8.16
C GLY A 254 -9.11 -12.68 -8.20
N VAL A 255 -8.85 -11.63 -8.99
CA VAL A 255 -7.57 -10.91 -9.02
C VAL A 255 -7.82 -9.41 -8.85
N LEU A 256 -6.91 -8.72 -8.14
CA LEU A 256 -6.96 -7.27 -8.03
C LEU A 256 -6.50 -6.63 -9.34
N ASP A 257 -7.42 -6.04 -10.10
CA ASP A 257 -7.10 -5.38 -11.37
C ASP A 257 -7.97 -4.13 -11.66
N GLY A 258 -7.97 -3.70 -12.92
CA GLY A 258 -8.64 -2.48 -13.35
C GLY A 258 -10.15 -2.54 -13.22
N GLY A 259 -10.69 -1.54 -12.53
CA GLY A 259 -12.12 -1.44 -12.25
C GLY A 259 -12.51 -1.97 -10.87
N ASP A 260 -11.59 -2.57 -10.12
CA ASP A 260 -11.79 -2.95 -8.72
C ASP A 260 -11.57 -1.77 -7.78
N TYR A 261 -12.10 -1.91 -6.56
CA TYR A 261 -11.85 -0.98 -5.47
C TYR A 261 -11.06 -1.66 -4.36
N ILE A 262 -10.11 -0.95 -3.76
CA ILE A 262 -9.29 -1.47 -2.66
C ILE A 262 -9.15 -0.44 -1.54
N ASP A 263 -9.43 -0.87 -0.32
CA ASP A 263 -9.03 -0.19 0.91
C ASP A 263 -7.70 -0.79 1.34
N GLY A 264 -6.63 0.00 1.18
CA GLY A 264 -5.26 -0.50 1.24
C GLY A 264 -4.39 0.03 0.11
N LEU A 265 -3.66 -0.86 -0.57
CA LEU A 265 -2.75 -0.56 -1.69
C LEU A 265 -1.59 0.42 -1.37
N GLY A 266 -1.45 0.83 -0.12
CA GLY A 266 -0.37 1.69 0.37
C GLY A 266 0.61 0.96 1.28
N ARG A 267 1.43 1.74 1.98
CA ARG A 267 2.28 1.26 3.09
C ARG A 267 1.43 0.72 4.24
N GLU A 268 0.30 1.35 4.49
CA GLU A 268 -0.66 0.97 5.53
C GLU A 268 -1.67 -0.02 4.96
N ALA A 269 -2.18 -0.90 5.82
CA ALA A 269 -3.33 -1.72 5.51
C ALA A 269 -4.62 -0.88 5.43
N GLY A 270 -5.61 -1.35 4.69
CA GLY A 270 -6.93 -0.72 4.65
C GLY A 270 -7.61 -0.74 6.01
N LEU A 271 -7.51 -1.88 6.70
CA LEU A 271 -8.02 -2.04 8.06
C LEU A 271 -7.07 -2.85 8.95
N TYR A 272 -7.27 -2.71 10.25
CA TYR A 272 -6.58 -3.43 11.30
C TYR A 272 -7.60 -4.03 12.26
N VAL A 273 -7.43 -5.32 12.56
CA VAL A 273 -8.15 -5.99 13.63
C VAL A 273 -7.26 -5.98 14.86
N CYS A 274 -7.75 -5.41 15.96
CA CYS A 274 -6.98 -5.12 17.17
C CYS A 274 -7.45 -5.95 18.36
N HIS A 275 -6.52 -6.34 19.22
CA HIS A 275 -6.82 -7.01 20.49
C HIS A 275 -7.62 -6.11 21.45
N ASP A 276 -8.18 -6.74 22.49
CA ASP A 276 -8.72 -6.02 23.64
C ASP A 276 -7.60 -5.30 24.39
N THR A 277 -7.49 -4.00 24.13
CA THR A 277 -6.50 -3.10 24.71
C THR A 277 -6.70 -2.86 26.21
N THR A 278 -7.77 -3.36 26.82
CA THR A 278 -7.92 -3.33 28.29
C THR A 278 -7.11 -4.44 28.98
N ALA A 279 -6.71 -5.47 28.24
CA ALA A 279 -5.92 -6.59 28.74
C ALA A 279 -4.46 -6.50 28.27
N PRO A 280 -3.49 -7.00 29.05
CA PRO A 280 -2.12 -7.16 28.56
C PRO A 280 -2.08 -8.19 27.43
N GLY A 281 -1.12 -8.02 26.55
CA GLY A 281 -0.84 -8.95 25.46
C GLY A 281 -0.25 -10.28 25.94
N PRO A 282 -0.09 -11.25 25.02
CA PRO A 282 0.25 -12.62 25.37
C PRO A 282 1.71 -12.84 25.75
N LEU A 283 2.59 -11.86 25.53
CA LEU A 283 4.04 -12.00 25.74
C LEU A 283 4.44 -11.66 27.18
N ALA A 284 5.26 -12.52 27.78
CA ALA A 284 5.92 -12.20 29.04
C ALA A 284 6.93 -11.06 28.83
N VAL A 285 6.98 -10.10 29.75
CA VAL A 285 7.84 -8.90 29.64
C VAL A 285 9.06 -9.00 30.55
N THR A 286 10.21 -8.57 30.02
CA THR A 286 11.43 -8.34 30.78
C THR A 286 11.64 -6.85 30.97
N GLU A 287 11.92 -6.44 32.21
CA GLU A 287 12.23 -5.06 32.61
C GLU A 287 13.70 -4.94 33.00
N VAL A 288 14.38 -3.86 32.56
CA VAL A 288 15.79 -3.59 32.87
C VAL A 288 16.03 -2.11 33.12
N LEU A 289 16.51 -1.78 34.31
CA LEU A 289 17.03 -0.45 34.66
C LEU A 289 18.53 -0.33 34.36
N TYR A 290 18.93 0.74 33.70
CA TYR A 290 20.33 1.01 33.36
C TYR A 290 20.60 2.51 33.14
N ASN A 291 21.87 2.83 32.85
CA ASN A 291 22.32 4.20 32.63
C ASN A 291 23.12 4.27 31.32
N VAL A 292 22.83 5.28 30.50
CA VAL A 292 23.50 5.47 29.20
C VAL A 292 24.70 6.42 29.26
N GLY A 293 25.01 6.94 30.45
CA GLY A 293 26.08 7.92 30.66
C GLY A 293 25.73 9.30 30.09
N THR A 294 26.76 10.08 29.75
CA THR A 294 26.61 11.48 29.32
C THR A 294 26.86 11.67 27.82
N ILE A 295 26.52 10.67 27.02
CA ILE A 295 26.63 10.71 25.55
C ILE A 295 25.45 11.46 24.94
N PHE A 296 25.58 11.88 23.68
CA PHE A 296 24.52 12.58 22.93
C PHE A 296 23.90 13.81 23.65
N GLY A 297 24.69 14.47 24.51
CA GLY A 297 24.25 15.66 25.25
C GLY A 297 23.41 15.38 26.50
N ILE A 298 23.29 14.12 26.92
CA ILE A 298 22.55 13.72 28.11
C ILE A 298 23.27 14.19 29.39
N PRO A 299 22.62 14.97 30.28
CA PRO A 299 23.20 15.32 31.57
C PRO A 299 23.29 14.11 32.51
N SER A 300 24.36 14.04 33.31
CA SER A 300 24.56 12.95 34.28
C SER A 300 23.43 12.80 35.30
N SER A 301 22.70 13.88 35.59
CA SER A 301 21.56 13.88 36.52
C SER A 301 20.32 13.14 36.00
N VAL A 302 20.24 12.87 34.70
CA VAL A 302 19.07 12.26 34.05
C VAL A 302 19.45 11.09 33.13
N ALA A 303 20.63 10.51 33.29
CA ALA A 303 21.16 9.48 32.40
C ALA A 303 20.51 8.08 32.55
N GLY A 304 19.50 7.94 33.41
CA GLY A 304 18.77 6.68 33.62
C GLY A 304 17.78 6.36 32.50
N GLN A 305 17.62 5.08 32.20
CA GLN A 305 16.58 4.54 31.34
C GLN A 305 15.97 3.29 32.00
N ASP A 306 14.69 3.09 31.75
CA ASP A 306 13.91 1.92 32.17
C ASP A 306 13.29 1.26 30.94
N LEU A 307 13.64 0.01 30.70
CA LEU A 307 13.41 -0.69 29.44
C LEU A 307 12.51 -1.90 29.65
N TYR A 308 11.55 -2.06 28.75
CA TYR A 308 10.59 -3.17 28.69
C TYR A 308 10.62 -3.79 27.30
N TYR A 309 10.69 -5.13 27.23
CA TYR A 309 10.65 -5.85 25.96
C TYR A 309 10.13 -7.29 26.16
N PRO A 310 9.63 -7.95 25.10
CA PRO A 310 9.28 -9.37 25.16
C PRO A 310 10.45 -10.23 25.65
N THR A 311 10.21 -11.06 26.66
CA THR A 311 11.24 -11.91 27.27
C THR A 311 11.88 -12.87 26.24
N ASN A 312 11.13 -13.26 25.23
CA ASN A 312 11.56 -14.13 24.14
C ASN A 312 12.08 -13.36 22.90
N ILE A 313 12.53 -12.11 23.04
CA ILE A 313 12.99 -11.24 21.94
C ILE A 313 14.00 -11.91 21.00
N ALA A 314 14.87 -12.78 21.52
CA ALA A 314 15.89 -13.50 20.74
C ALA A 314 15.31 -14.41 19.63
N SER A 315 14.00 -14.70 19.67
CA SER A 315 13.28 -15.46 18.65
C SER A 315 12.44 -14.60 17.71
N MET A 316 12.41 -13.28 17.92
CA MET A 316 11.54 -12.34 17.20
C MET A 316 12.31 -11.60 16.11
N GLY A 317 11.60 -10.98 15.16
CA GLY A 317 12.18 -10.01 14.23
C GLY A 317 12.44 -8.66 14.90
N GLU A 318 12.51 -7.61 14.08
CA GLU A 318 12.59 -6.24 14.58
C GLU A 318 11.22 -5.76 15.08
N LEU A 319 11.22 -5.17 16.28
CA LEU A 319 10.04 -4.63 16.93
C LEU A 319 10.09 -3.10 16.97
N PRO A 320 8.93 -2.42 16.85
CA PRO A 320 8.83 -0.98 16.98
C PRO A 320 9.27 -0.49 18.37
N LEU A 321 9.83 0.72 18.41
CA LEU A 321 10.34 1.35 19.62
C LEU A 321 9.38 2.44 20.12
N ILE A 322 9.06 2.43 21.41
CA ILE A 322 8.37 3.51 22.12
C ILE A 322 9.34 4.17 23.09
N VAL A 323 9.54 5.48 22.97
CA VAL A 323 10.37 6.28 23.87
C VAL A 323 9.49 7.21 24.69
N ILE A 324 9.57 7.11 26.03
CA ILE A 324 8.71 7.85 26.96
C ILE A 324 9.53 8.91 27.71
N SER A 325 9.18 10.18 27.49
CA SER A 325 9.74 11.35 28.18
C SER A 325 8.83 11.80 29.33
N HIS A 326 9.30 11.68 30.57
CA HIS A 326 8.49 12.04 31.75
C HIS A 326 8.28 13.57 31.93
N GLY A 327 7.28 13.92 32.74
CA GLY A 327 6.93 15.29 33.13
C GLY A 327 7.74 15.88 34.28
N ASN A 328 7.50 17.16 34.60
CA ASN A 328 8.27 17.84 35.63
C ASN A 328 7.88 17.39 37.04
N GLY A 329 8.88 17.00 37.84
CA GLY A 329 8.64 16.39 39.14
C GLY A 329 8.24 14.92 39.07
N HIS A 330 8.20 14.33 37.87
CA HIS A 330 7.91 12.91 37.67
C HIS A 330 9.21 12.08 37.68
N ASN A 331 9.09 10.77 37.90
CA ASN A 331 10.15 9.79 37.68
C ASN A 331 9.89 9.02 36.37
N TYR A 332 10.95 8.63 35.66
CA TYR A 332 10.82 7.81 34.45
C TYR A 332 10.33 6.39 34.72
N GLN A 333 10.55 5.88 35.94
CA GLN A 333 10.05 4.57 36.43
C GLN A 333 8.59 4.62 36.91
N TRP A 334 7.78 5.59 36.46
CA TRP A 334 6.35 5.66 36.81
C TRP A 334 5.46 5.32 35.61
N TYR A 335 6.05 4.87 34.51
CA TYR A 335 5.34 4.54 33.26
C TYR A 335 5.36 3.03 33.00
N ASP A 336 5.57 2.23 34.04
CA ASP A 336 5.67 0.77 34.00
C ASP A 336 4.41 0.15 33.43
N HIS A 337 3.23 0.72 33.72
CA HIS A 337 1.98 0.26 33.09
C HIS A 337 2.04 0.36 31.56
N ILE A 338 2.60 1.43 30.97
CA ILE A 338 2.78 1.57 29.52
C ILE A 338 3.84 0.59 29.03
N GLY A 339 4.98 0.52 29.74
CA GLY A 339 6.10 -0.36 29.44
C GLY A 339 5.68 -1.83 29.36
N ASN A 340 5.08 -2.33 30.43
CA ASN A 340 4.56 -3.70 30.52
C ASN A 340 3.46 -3.97 29.51
N HIS A 341 2.50 -3.06 29.36
CA HIS A 341 1.37 -3.27 28.46
C HIS A 341 1.83 -3.34 26.99
N MET A 342 2.58 -2.35 26.52
CA MET A 342 2.99 -2.32 25.11
C MET A 342 4.03 -3.41 24.81
N ALA A 343 4.98 -3.67 25.72
CA ALA A 343 5.93 -4.76 25.50
C ALA A 343 5.25 -6.14 25.44
N SER A 344 4.16 -6.36 26.18
CA SER A 344 3.38 -7.59 26.12
C SER A 344 2.68 -7.82 24.75
N TYR A 345 2.56 -6.77 23.94
CA TYR A 345 2.06 -6.81 22.56
C TYR A 345 3.16 -6.81 21.49
N GLY A 346 4.44 -6.88 21.87
CA GLY A 346 5.54 -6.95 20.91
C GLY A 346 6.13 -5.59 20.54
N PHE A 347 6.21 -4.67 21.50
CA PHE A 347 6.97 -3.42 21.37
C PHE A 347 8.23 -3.49 22.23
N ILE A 348 9.25 -2.71 21.87
CA ILE A 348 10.33 -2.36 22.77
C ILE A 348 9.99 -0.98 23.33
N VAL A 349 9.95 -0.83 24.65
CA VAL A 349 9.57 0.42 25.31
C VAL A 349 10.71 0.87 26.20
N MET A 350 11.04 2.15 26.15
CA MET A 350 12.04 2.74 27.02
C MET A 350 11.52 4.08 27.55
N SER A 351 11.40 4.22 28.87
CA SER A 351 11.23 5.52 29.51
C SER A 351 12.59 6.03 29.99
N HIS A 352 12.80 7.34 29.98
CA HIS A 352 14.09 7.91 30.33
C HIS A 352 14.00 9.08 31.29
N GLY A 353 15.06 9.27 32.07
CA GLY A 353 15.29 10.52 32.79
C GLY A 353 15.24 11.70 31.83
N ASN A 354 14.35 12.65 32.09
CA ASN A 354 14.04 13.76 31.22
C ASN A 354 14.37 15.08 31.92
N ASN A 355 15.07 15.99 31.23
CA ASN A 355 15.47 17.25 31.83
C ASN A 355 14.38 18.31 31.68
N THR A 356 13.51 18.42 32.69
CA THR A 356 12.32 19.28 32.70
C THR A 356 12.47 20.60 33.50
N GLY A 357 13.68 20.95 33.98
CA GLY A 357 13.93 22.15 34.81
C GLY A 357 13.56 23.48 34.11
N PRO A 358 13.58 24.65 34.79
CA PRO A 358 12.74 25.86 34.53
C PRO A 358 12.81 26.52 33.13
N SER A 359 13.54 25.96 32.18
CA SER A 359 13.53 26.26 30.73
C SER A 359 12.94 25.07 29.93
N SER A 360 11.89 24.44 30.47
CA SER A 360 11.60 23.00 30.49
C SER A 360 11.30 22.23 29.20
N GLY A 361 11.12 22.88 28.06
CA GLY A 361 10.93 22.21 26.76
C GLY A 361 12.20 22.22 25.93
N LEU A 362 13.09 23.20 26.16
CA LEU A 362 14.39 23.28 25.47
C LEU A 362 15.26 22.06 25.80
N TYR A 363 15.31 21.65 27.07
CA TYR A 363 16.14 20.53 27.49
C TYR A 363 15.41 19.19 27.44
N ALA A 364 14.09 19.14 27.68
CA ALA A 364 13.31 17.92 27.52
C ALA A 364 13.41 17.38 26.08
N SER A 365 13.25 18.25 25.08
CA SER A 365 13.41 17.87 23.67
C SER A 365 14.81 17.36 23.32
N LEU A 366 15.86 17.91 23.92
CA LEU A 366 17.23 17.43 23.75
C LEU A 366 17.44 16.07 24.41
N THR A 367 16.88 15.85 25.61
CA THR A 367 16.97 14.53 26.25
C THR A 367 16.14 13.48 25.53
N THR A 368 14.97 13.80 24.96
CA THR A 368 14.24 12.88 24.08
C THR A 368 15.12 12.43 22.91
N CYS A 369 15.74 13.38 22.19
CA CYS A 369 16.59 13.05 21.05
C CYS A 369 17.84 12.26 21.50
N GLY A 370 18.56 12.77 22.49
CA GLY A 370 19.80 12.18 22.98
C GLY A 370 19.61 10.78 23.56
N HIS A 371 18.54 10.53 24.31
CA HIS A 371 18.25 9.18 24.84
C HIS A 371 17.85 8.20 23.74
N THR A 372 17.15 8.67 22.68
CA THR A 372 16.85 7.82 21.51
C THR A 372 18.14 7.40 20.81
N ASP A 373 19.04 8.34 20.52
CA ASP A 373 20.36 8.02 19.94
C ASP A 373 21.20 7.13 20.86
N ALA A 374 21.22 7.43 22.17
CA ALA A 374 21.98 6.66 23.15
C ALA A 374 21.50 5.21 23.24
N PHE A 375 20.18 4.99 23.23
CA PHE A 375 19.57 3.66 23.23
C PHE A 375 20.05 2.85 22.01
N LEU A 376 19.91 3.41 20.81
CA LEU A 376 20.30 2.76 19.55
C LEU A 376 21.82 2.52 19.47
N SER A 377 22.62 3.46 19.96
CA SER A 377 24.09 3.36 19.98
C SER A 377 24.60 2.25 20.90
N LEU A 378 23.90 2.03 22.02
CA LEU A 378 24.35 1.16 23.10
C LEU A 378 23.68 -0.22 23.13
N LEU A 379 22.90 -0.60 22.10
CA LEU A 379 22.24 -1.91 22.02
C LEU A 379 23.16 -3.10 22.36
N PRO A 380 24.44 -3.16 21.95
CA PRO A 380 25.33 -4.27 22.32
C PRO A 380 25.64 -4.37 23.83
N SER A 381 25.44 -3.30 24.59
CA SER A 381 25.72 -3.23 26.03
C SER A 381 24.48 -3.32 26.92
N ILE A 382 23.33 -2.93 26.39
CA ILE A 382 22.04 -2.95 27.09
C ILE A 382 21.54 -4.40 27.16
N ALA A 383 21.06 -4.82 28.34
CA ALA A 383 20.51 -6.16 28.56
C ALA A 383 21.43 -7.31 28.06
N GLY A 384 22.75 -7.12 28.13
CA GLY A 384 23.72 -8.11 27.63
C GLY A 384 23.72 -8.30 26.11
N GLY A 385 23.20 -7.34 25.35
CA GLY A 385 23.12 -7.38 23.89
C GLY A 385 21.85 -8.03 23.34
N ALA A 386 20.85 -8.32 24.19
CA ALA A 386 19.63 -9.04 23.80
C ALA A 386 18.80 -8.37 22.70
N LEU A 387 18.96 -7.05 22.49
CA LEU A 387 18.19 -6.28 21.52
C LEU A 387 18.89 -6.09 20.17
N VAL A 388 20.12 -6.58 20.02
CA VAL A 388 20.89 -6.41 18.77
C VAL A 388 20.18 -7.12 17.62
N GLY A 389 19.77 -6.37 16.60
CA GLY A 389 19.02 -6.89 15.44
C GLY A 389 17.52 -7.08 15.68
N HIS A 390 16.99 -6.55 16.80
CA HIS A 390 15.58 -6.69 17.17
C HIS A 390 14.84 -5.36 17.38
N VAL A 391 15.52 -4.22 17.16
CA VAL A 391 14.92 -2.89 17.24
C VAL A 391 14.71 -2.35 15.84
N ASP A 392 13.47 -2.06 15.48
CA ASP A 392 13.15 -1.37 14.24
C ASP A 392 13.36 0.14 14.43
N SER A 393 14.50 0.64 13.96
CA SER A 393 14.83 2.07 14.05
C SER A 393 14.04 2.96 13.09
N HIS A 394 13.20 2.39 12.22
CA HIS A 394 12.34 3.10 11.27
C HIS A 394 10.88 3.19 11.75
N ARG A 395 10.55 2.61 12.92
CA ARG A 395 9.23 2.70 13.57
C ARG A 395 9.36 3.11 15.02
N ILE A 396 9.61 4.40 15.24
CA ILE A 396 9.77 5.00 16.57
C ILE A 396 8.54 5.86 16.92
N ILE A 397 8.01 5.63 18.12
CA ILE A 397 6.95 6.44 18.73
C ILE A 397 7.56 7.23 19.88
N TRP A 398 7.36 8.54 19.88
CA TRP A 398 7.73 9.40 21.00
C TRP A 398 6.52 9.76 21.81
N VAL A 399 6.54 9.37 23.09
CA VAL A 399 5.50 9.67 24.07
C VAL A 399 6.05 10.65 25.08
N GLY A 400 5.31 11.69 25.42
CA GLY A 400 5.74 12.66 26.42
C GLY A 400 4.63 13.07 27.36
N HIS A 401 4.91 13.18 28.66
CA HIS A 401 3.94 13.65 29.65
C HIS A 401 4.29 15.06 30.13
N SER A 402 3.34 15.99 30.19
CA SER A 402 3.51 17.33 30.76
C SER A 402 4.61 18.11 30.03
N ARG A 403 5.68 18.51 30.73
CA ARG A 403 6.91 19.03 30.10
C ARG A 403 7.54 18.09 29.08
N GLY A 404 7.45 16.78 29.31
CA GLY A 404 7.85 15.77 28.34
C GLY A 404 6.96 15.78 27.10
N GLY A 405 5.67 16.06 27.24
CA GLY A 405 4.72 16.17 26.12
C GLY A 405 5.03 17.36 25.21
N GLU A 406 5.33 18.52 25.82
CA GLU A 406 5.92 19.64 25.08
C GLU A 406 7.25 19.25 24.42
N GLY A 407 8.08 18.53 25.19
CA GLY A 407 9.42 18.08 24.82
C GLY A 407 9.44 17.23 23.55
N VAL A 408 8.55 16.25 23.41
CA VAL A 408 8.50 15.36 22.23
C VAL A 408 8.04 16.09 20.97
N ALA A 409 7.09 17.02 21.09
CA ALA A 409 6.66 17.86 19.97
C ALA A 409 7.79 18.80 19.52
N PHE A 410 8.52 19.41 20.47
CA PHE A 410 9.68 20.22 20.13
C PHE A 410 10.85 19.37 19.61
N ALA A 411 11.07 18.17 20.15
CA ALA A 411 12.10 17.24 19.66
C ALA A 411 11.90 16.94 18.17
N TYR A 412 10.66 16.69 17.74
CA TYR A 412 10.37 16.47 16.33
C TYR A 412 10.71 17.70 15.48
N ARG A 413 10.35 18.91 15.94
CA ARG A 413 10.75 20.16 15.27
C ARG A 413 12.27 20.31 15.14
N ARG A 414 13.06 19.84 16.11
CA ARG A 414 14.53 19.94 16.07
C ARG A 414 15.12 19.08 14.95
N ILE A 415 14.56 17.91 14.70
CA ILE A 415 15.09 16.94 13.73
C ILE A 415 14.51 17.12 12.32
N SER A 416 13.31 17.70 12.21
CA SER A 416 12.59 17.81 10.94
C SER A 416 12.81 19.13 10.19
N ALA A 417 13.33 20.16 10.86
CA ALA A 417 13.50 21.47 10.23
C ALA A 417 14.76 22.19 10.71
N PRO A 418 15.47 22.89 9.81
CA PRO A 418 16.67 23.64 10.17
C PRO A 418 16.33 24.77 11.17
N GLY A 419 17.35 25.20 11.90
CA GLY A 419 17.24 26.29 12.87
C GLY A 419 18.36 26.27 13.90
N SER A 420 18.41 27.31 14.73
CA SER A 420 19.37 27.41 15.85
C SER A 420 19.17 26.32 16.91
N ASP A 421 17.96 25.75 16.96
CA ASP A 421 17.59 24.66 17.87
C ASP A 421 17.64 23.28 17.18
N ALA A 422 18.20 23.17 15.97
CA ALA A 422 18.25 21.90 15.25
C ALA A 422 19.08 20.83 16.01
N TYR A 423 18.64 19.58 15.89
CA TYR A 423 19.37 18.39 16.36
C TYR A 423 19.52 17.46 15.17
N THR A 424 20.72 16.94 14.95
CA THR A 424 20.98 15.96 13.88
C THR A 424 21.16 14.60 14.53
N PRO A 425 20.18 13.70 14.44
CA PRO A 425 20.33 12.39 15.03
C PRO A 425 21.40 11.56 14.32
N THR A 426 21.96 10.61 15.05
CA THR A 426 23.02 9.72 14.57
C THR A 426 22.46 8.41 14.01
N HIS A 427 21.41 7.89 14.63
CA HIS A 427 20.88 6.54 14.36
C HIS A 427 19.47 6.52 13.76
N TYR A 428 18.83 7.69 13.59
CA TYR A 428 17.48 7.81 13.06
C TYR A 428 17.29 9.17 12.34
N SER A 429 16.11 9.41 11.81
CA SER A 429 15.72 10.60 11.08
C SER A 429 14.29 11.02 11.45
N ALA A 430 13.82 12.15 10.91
CA ALA A 430 12.44 12.59 11.13
C ALA A 430 11.42 11.60 10.55
N ASP A 431 11.73 10.94 9.43
CA ASP A 431 10.82 9.99 8.76
C ASP A 431 10.63 8.70 9.58
N ASP A 432 11.56 8.41 10.49
CA ASP A 432 11.52 7.25 11.38
C ASP A 432 10.60 7.43 12.59
N ILE A 433 10.20 8.69 12.87
CA ILE A 433 9.25 9.01 13.94
C ILE A 433 7.83 8.92 13.39
N ILE A 434 7.17 7.78 13.64
CA ILE A 434 5.86 7.47 13.06
C ILE A 434 4.70 8.08 13.85
N LEU A 435 4.92 8.48 15.10
CA LEU A 435 3.94 9.13 15.97
C LEU A 435 4.65 9.95 17.06
N VAL A 436 4.15 11.17 17.27
CA VAL A 436 4.42 11.99 18.46
C VAL A 436 3.13 12.01 19.29
N ASP A 437 3.16 11.41 20.48
CA ASP A 437 2.04 11.32 21.40
C ASP A 437 2.30 12.14 22.67
N SER A 438 1.48 13.17 22.88
CA SER A 438 1.62 14.08 24.02
C SER A 438 0.52 13.83 25.04
N MET A 439 0.89 13.44 26.25
CA MET A 439 0.02 13.39 27.41
C MET A 439 0.08 14.71 28.17
N LEU A 440 -1.06 15.39 28.27
CA LEU A 440 -1.27 16.58 29.10
C LEU A 440 -0.16 17.65 28.89
N PRO A 441 0.21 17.99 27.65
CA PRO A 441 1.38 18.82 27.39
C PRO A 441 1.14 20.29 27.73
N VAL A 442 2.19 20.95 28.23
CA VAL A 442 2.23 22.42 28.33
C VAL A 442 2.72 23.07 27.03
N ASP A 443 2.63 24.39 26.91
CA ASP A 443 3.10 25.14 25.74
C ASP A 443 3.87 26.43 26.11
N PHE A 444 5.08 26.26 26.67
CA PHE A 444 5.95 27.36 27.10
C PHE A 444 6.78 27.99 25.99
N PHE A 445 7.11 27.25 24.91
CA PHE A 445 7.95 27.79 23.82
C PHE A 445 7.15 28.28 22.62
N GLY A 446 5.84 28.04 22.61
CA GLY A 446 4.93 28.54 21.59
C GLY A 446 5.20 27.96 20.20
N PRO A 447 4.53 28.49 19.17
CA PRO A 447 4.39 27.83 17.86
C PRO A 447 5.68 27.74 17.04
N ASN A 448 6.69 28.57 17.35
CA ASN A 448 7.97 28.57 16.64
C ASN A 448 8.87 27.38 17.03
N ARG A 449 8.62 26.76 18.19
CA ARG A 449 9.44 25.70 18.77
C ARG A 449 8.62 24.45 19.05
N THR A 450 7.55 24.58 19.83
CA THR A 450 6.66 23.47 20.18
C THR A 450 5.70 23.20 19.03
N ASN A 451 6.18 22.46 18.02
CA ASN A 451 5.46 22.24 16.78
C ASN A 451 5.75 20.83 16.22
N PRO A 452 4.78 19.90 16.28
CA PRO A 452 4.96 18.54 15.77
C PRO A 452 4.99 18.48 14.23
N GLY A 453 4.63 19.57 13.53
CA GLY A 453 4.76 19.67 12.07
C GLY A 453 4.12 18.50 11.33
N ALA A 454 4.90 17.87 10.45
CA ALA A 454 4.45 16.77 9.61
C ALA A 454 4.44 15.38 10.30
N ALA A 455 4.76 15.30 11.60
CA ALA A 455 4.56 14.05 12.34
C ALA A 455 3.06 13.73 12.41
N ASN A 456 2.72 12.44 12.43
CA ASN A 456 1.43 12.06 13.00
C ASN A 456 1.43 12.45 14.47
N TYR A 457 0.35 13.06 14.94
CA TYR A 457 0.30 13.62 16.28
C TYR A 457 -0.92 13.13 17.06
N HIS A 458 -0.72 12.71 18.29
CA HIS A 458 -1.80 12.40 19.22
C HIS A 458 -1.70 13.27 20.48
N LEU A 459 -2.85 13.68 21.00
CA LEU A 459 -2.97 14.44 22.24
C LEU A 459 -3.86 13.69 23.23
N TRP A 460 -3.33 13.38 24.40
CA TRP A 460 -4.16 13.11 25.58
C TRP A 460 -4.36 14.37 26.40
N THR A 461 -5.59 14.63 26.82
CA THR A 461 -5.94 15.69 27.77
C THR A 461 -6.91 15.16 28.81
N ALA A 462 -6.98 15.78 29.99
CA ALA A 462 -7.82 15.32 31.09
C ALA A 462 -8.68 16.45 31.63
N ALA A 463 -9.99 16.22 31.71
CA ALA A 463 -10.95 17.28 32.05
C ALA A 463 -10.89 17.73 33.51
N GLY A 464 -10.29 16.92 34.40
CA GLY A 464 -10.08 17.25 35.80
C GLY A 464 -8.63 17.61 36.13
N ASP A 465 -7.79 17.84 35.13
CA ASP A 465 -6.43 18.31 35.33
C ASP A 465 -6.44 19.75 35.87
N GLY A 466 -5.82 19.95 37.03
CA GLY A 466 -5.69 21.28 37.66
C GLY A 466 -4.35 21.97 37.38
N ASP A 467 -3.43 21.30 36.68
CA ASP A 467 -2.12 21.82 36.25
C ASP A 467 -2.16 22.21 34.76
N VAL A 468 -2.64 21.31 33.90
CA VAL A 468 -2.74 21.50 32.45
C VAL A 468 -4.18 21.28 31.98
N ASP A 469 -5.00 22.30 32.17
CA ASP A 469 -6.47 22.22 32.04
C ASP A 469 -7.02 22.47 30.63
N GLY A 470 -6.19 22.88 29.67
CA GLY A 470 -6.63 23.24 28.32
C GLY A 470 -7.52 24.49 28.27
N SER A 471 -7.60 25.28 29.35
CA SER A 471 -8.51 26.41 29.46
C SER A 471 -8.00 27.65 28.73
N ALA A 472 -8.91 28.37 28.05
CA ALA A 472 -8.57 29.56 27.24
C ALA A 472 -7.96 30.72 28.05
N GLY A 473 -7.92 30.61 29.38
CA GLY A 473 -7.31 31.59 30.28
C GLY A 473 -5.81 31.41 30.54
N CYS A 474 -5.20 30.31 30.10
CA CYS A 474 -3.79 30.02 30.32
C CYS A 474 -3.10 29.53 29.03
N ASP A 475 -2.40 30.42 28.31
CA ASP A 475 -1.67 30.05 27.09
C ASP A 475 -0.64 28.92 27.30
N LEU A 476 -0.10 28.81 28.51
CA LEU A 476 0.91 27.81 28.87
C LEU A 476 0.30 26.44 29.21
N CYS A 477 -0.97 26.41 29.61
CA CYS A 477 -1.70 25.23 30.04
C CYS A 477 -2.58 24.65 28.89
N GLN A 478 -2.44 25.22 27.69
CA GLN A 478 -3.27 24.94 26.52
C GLN A 478 -2.78 23.70 25.75
N THR A 479 -3.33 22.55 26.10
CA THR A 479 -3.00 21.26 25.45
C THR A 479 -3.28 21.26 23.95
N PHE A 480 -4.38 21.90 23.52
CA PHE A 480 -4.81 21.93 22.11
C PHE A 480 -3.95 22.81 21.21
N HIS A 481 -3.14 23.72 21.75
CA HIS A 481 -2.24 24.54 20.94
C HIS A 481 -1.28 23.69 20.10
N ILE A 482 -0.74 22.62 20.68
CA ILE A 482 0.23 21.75 20.00
C ILE A 482 -0.48 20.86 18.98
N HIS A 483 -1.67 20.34 19.34
CA HIS A 483 -2.53 19.60 18.42
C HIS A 483 -2.85 20.42 17.17
N ASP A 484 -3.23 21.68 17.34
CA ASP A 484 -3.62 22.56 16.24
C ASP A 484 -2.45 22.92 15.30
N ARG A 485 -1.21 22.78 15.78
CA ARG A 485 0.01 22.98 14.99
C ARG A 485 0.42 21.75 14.17
N ALA A 486 -0.09 20.56 14.48
CA ALA A 486 0.16 19.37 13.68
C ALA A 486 -0.45 19.54 12.28
N THR A 487 0.33 19.26 11.25
CA THR A 487 -0.04 19.46 9.84
C THR A 487 -0.34 18.16 9.09
N ARG A 488 -0.06 17.00 9.70
CA ARG A 488 -0.43 15.67 9.17
C ARG A 488 -1.66 15.12 9.92
N TYR A 489 -1.80 13.80 10.01
CA TYR A 489 -2.86 13.16 10.77
C TYR A 489 -2.72 13.54 12.24
N ARG A 490 -3.84 13.99 12.82
CA ARG A 490 -3.89 14.36 14.23
C ARG A 490 -5.15 13.84 14.90
N GLY A 491 -4.98 13.34 16.11
CA GLY A 491 -6.07 12.89 16.96
C GLY A 491 -5.95 13.47 18.36
N SER A 492 -7.06 13.50 19.08
CA SER A 492 -7.05 13.85 20.50
C SER A 492 -8.02 12.97 21.28
N THR A 493 -7.62 12.63 22.50
CA THR A 493 -8.41 11.86 23.46
C THR A 493 -8.56 12.67 24.74
N VAL A 494 -9.80 12.96 25.11
CA VAL A 494 -10.15 13.69 26.35
C VAL A 494 -10.64 12.68 27.38
N VAL A 495 -9.85 12.45 28.42
CA VAL A 495 -10.21 11.56 29.52
C VAL A 495 -11.01 12.34 30.57
N GLN A 496 -12.28 12.00 30.72
CA GLN A 496 -13.19 12.69 31.63
C GLN A 496 -12.96 12.25 33.09
N GLY A 497 -13.02 13.20 34.03
CA GLY A 497 -12.96 12.91 35.47
C GLY A 497 -11.59 12.48 36.02
N THR A 498 -10.52 12.61 35.23
CA THR A 498 -9.14 12.30 35.64
C THR A 498 -8.31 13.57 35.77
N GLY A 499 -7.21 13.51 36.54
CA GLY A 499 -6.29 14.63 36.73
C GLY A 499 -4.87 14.31 36.27
N HIS A 500 -3.95 15.28 36.35
CA HIS A 500 -2.59 15.20 35.80
C HIS A 500 -1.86 13.87 36.11
N GLY A 501 -1.83 13.50 37.39
CA GLY A 501 -1.10 12.33 37.86
C GLY A 501 -1.74 10.97 37.56
N TRP A 502 -2.90 10.93 36.88
CA TRP A 502 -3.59 9.66 36.57
C TRP A 502 -2.97 8.92 35.37
N PHE A 503 -2.02 9.54 34.68
CA PHE A 503 -1.32 8.99 33.51
C PHE A 503 0.04 8.37 33.88
N HIS A 504 0.28 8.12 35.17
CA HIS A 504 1.48 7.47 35.69
C HIS A 504 1.23 6.79 37.05
N ASP A 505 2.07 5.84 37.44
CA ASP A 505 1.86 4.92 38.58
C ASP A 505 2.36 5.46 39.95
N SER A 506 2.56 6.77 40.09
CA SER A 506 3.16 7.40 41.29
C SER A 506 2.28 7.39 42.54
#